data_AF-A0A9N8J6Q8-F1
#
_entry.id   AF-A0A9N8J6Q8-F1
#
_cell.length_a   1.000
_cell.length_b   1.000
_cell.length_c   1.000
_cell.angle_alpha   90.00
_cell.angle_beta   90.00
_cell.angle_gamma   90.00
#
_symmetry.space_group_name_H-M   'P 1'
#
loop_
_entity.id
_entity.type
_entity.pdbx_description
1 polymer ?
#
loop_
_entity_poly.entity_id
_entity_poly.type
_entity_poly.pdbx_seq_one_letter_code
_entity_poly.pdbx_strand_id
1 'polypeptide(L)'
;MKRLFFYLITIITLSIYSCSSVKEGLSPVNVYLNFKFKNNDTVFVIENKLNNNYAIDLLKERSIAVVTNNTNENSVGLKPPLYTEENWNAMNQKYRLKNTDEIWLKNTFWNQNDFKNVKIKFIKEDVFPKPFLFNEYMTEKKNEVIVFSFSEPIFYKNSEYVIFAKSETTTKKQFIQPNSIVVMKKENGKWILFQEIYDGNYY
;
A
#
# COMPACT_ATOMS: atom_id res chain seq x y z
N MET A 1 -5.38 -13.87 56.81
CA MET A 1 -4.37 -14.24 55.79
C MET A 1 -4.94 -14.66 54.42
N LYS A 2 -6.18 -15.19 54.31
CA LYS A 2 -6.74 -15.61 53.01
C LYS A 2 -7.17 -14.47 52.06
N ARG A 3 -7.44 -13.26 52.56
CA ARG A 3 -7.88 -12.11 51.73
C ARG A 3 -6.73 -11.40 51.00
N LEU A 4 -5.52 -11.38 51.56
CA LEU A 4 -4.34 -10.79 50.89
C LEU A 4 -3.89 -11.63 49.68
N PHE A 5 -4.05 -12.95 49.74
CA PHE A 5 -3.65 -13.87 48.69
C PHE A 5 -4.49 -13.70 47.41
N PHE A 6 -5.78 -13.36 47.54
CA PHE A 6 -6.66 -13.09 46.40
C PHE A 6 -6.32 -11.78 45.66
N TYR A 7 -5.88 -10.74 46.37
CA TYR A 7 -5.45 -9.48 45.75
C TYR A 7 -4.11 -9.62 45.01
N LEU A 8 -3.21 -10.49 45.48
CA LEU A 8 -1.95 -10.74 44.80
C LEU A 8 -2.16 -11.48 43.46
N ILE A 9 -3.13 -12.39 43.40
CA ILE A 9 -3.45 -13.17 42.19
C ILE A 9 -4.12 -12.30 41.12
N THR A 10 -4.98 -11.35 41.50
CA THR A 10 -5.62 -10.43 40.53
C THR A 10 -4.67 -9.37 39.97
N ILE A 11 -3.66 -8.93 40.73
CA ILE A 11 -2.65 -7.98 40.22
C ILE A 11 -1.68 -8.66 39.25
N ILE A 12 -1.35 -9.94 39.46
CA ILE A 12 -0.44 -10.69 38.59
C ILE A 12 -1.10 -11.06 37.24
N THR A 13 -2.41 -11.32 37.20
CA THR A 13 -3.12 -11.60 35.93
C THR A 13 -3.41 -10.37 35.08
N LEU A 14 -3.37 -9.16 35.65
CA LEU A 14 -3.46 -7.90 34.92
C LEU A 14 -2.14 -7.48 34.25
N SER A 15 -1.02 -8.12 34.61
CA SER A 15 0.32 -7.78 34.12
C SER A 15 0.73 -8.54 32.85
N ILE A 16 -0.06 -9.54 32.42
CA ILE A 16 0.22 -10.36 31.23
C ILE A 16 -0.49 -9.87 29.96
N TYR A 17 -1.30 -8.81 30.04
CA TYR A 17 -1.91 -8.16 28.86
C TYR A 17 -1.09 -6.99 28.30
N SER A 18 0.09 -6.73 28.83
CA SER A 18 1.00 -5.69 28.31
C SER A 18 2.23 -6.31 27.65
N CYS A 19 1.99 -7.11 26.61
CA CYS A 19 3.06 -7.52 25.70
C CYS A 19 2.56 -7.45 24.25
N SER A 20 2.44 -6.23 23.73
CA SER A 20 2.99 -5.99 22.40
C SER A 20 3.84 -4.74 22.49
N SER A 21 5.11 -4.94 22.86
CA SER A 21 6.15 -4.07 22.34
C SER A 21 6.16 -4.28 20.83
N VAL A 22 5.24 -3.63 20.12
CA VAL A 22 5.37 -3.42 18.68
C VAL A 22 6.64 -2.60 18.56
N LYS A 23 7.78 -3.26 18.32
CA LYS A 23 8.96 -2.59 17.78
C LYS A 23 8.43 -1.71 16.67
N GLU A 24 8.58 -0.38 16.79
CA GLU A 24 8.06 0.61 15.85
C GLU A 24 8.65 0.36 14.45
N GLY A 25 8.10 -0.61 13.74
CA GLY A 25 8.38 -0.87 12.35
C GLY A 25 7.71 0.21 11.53
N LEU A 26 8.40 0.71 10.52
CA LEU A 26 7.78 1.54 9.50
C LEU A 26 6.62 0.77 8.85
N SER A 27 5.52 1.46 8.55
CA SER A 27 4.43 0.84 7.79
C SER A 27 4.95 0.38 6.41
N PRO A 28 4.31 -0.62 5.78
CA PRO A 28 4.72 -1.12 4.47
C PRO A 28 4.87 0.00 3.41
N VAL A 29 3.91 0.94 3.37
CA VAL A 29 3.97 2.10 2.47
C VAL A 29 5.20 2.97 2.73
N ASN A 30 5.55 3.21 4.01
CA ASN A 30 6.77 3.96 4.36
C ASN A 30 8.05 3.23 3.95
N VAL A 31 8.10 1.90 4.13
CA VAL A 31 9.26 1.12 3.70
C VAL A 31 9.42 1.19 2.18
N TYR A 32 8.31 1.11 1.43
CA TYR A 32 8.33 1.26 -0.02
C TYR A 32 8.81 2.65 -0.45
N LEU A 33 8.28 3.72 0.16
CA LEU A 33 8.72 5.08 -0.14
C LEU A 33 10.20 5.31 0.18
N ASN A 34 10.69 4.81 1.33
CA ASN A 34 12.10 4.89 1.70
C ASN A 34 13.01 4.06 0.79
N PHE A 35 12.49 3.03 0.14
CA PHE A 35 13.22 2.29 -0.89
C PHE A 35 13.34 3.10 -2.19
N LYS A 36 12.30 3.86 -2.56
CA LYS A 36 12.26 4.66 -3.80
C LYS A 36 12.98 6.01 -3.68
N PHE A 37 12.92 6.66 -2.52
CA PHE A 37 13.38 8.03 -2.32
C PHE A 37 14.48 8.13 -1.26
N LYS A 38 15.34 9.14 -1.38
CA LYS A 38 16.34 9.44 -0.35
C LYS A 38 15.78 10.40 0.68
N ASN A 39 16.38 10.43 1.86
CA ASN A 39 16.05 11.41 2.90
C ASN A 39 16.18 12.83 2.31
N ASN A 40 15.11 13.63 2.44
CA ASN A 40 14.90 15.02 1.99
C ASN A 40 14.13 15.24 0.68
N ASP A 41 13.81 14.20 -0.08
CA ASP A 41 12.92 14.34 -1.23
C ASP A 41 11.50 14.70 -0.77
N THR A 42 10.87 15.69 -1.40
CA THR A 42 9.44 15.97 -1.17
C THR A 42 8.64 15.06 -2.09
N VAL A 43 7.89 14.13 -1.50
CA VAL A 43 7.04 13.20 -2.25
C VAL A 43 5.62 13.74 -2.29
N PHE A 44 5.03 13.73 -3.49
CA PHE A 44 3.66 14.18 -3.68
C PHE A 44 2.74 12.95 -3.57
N VAL A 45 1.68 13.05 -2.77
CA VAL A 45 0.74 11.95 -2.53
C VAL A 45 -0.69 12.46 -2.67
N ILE A 46 -1.53 11.74 -3.41
CA ILE A 46 -2.97 11.99 -3.40
C ILE A 46 -3.53 11.60 -2.03
N GLU A 47 -4.22 12.54 -1.38
CA GLU A 47 -4.72 12.34 -0.02
C GLU A 47 -5.78 11.24 0.06
N ASN A 48 -6.63 11.12 -0.96
CA ASN A 48 -7.64 10.06 -1.03
C ASN A 48 -6.96 8.68 -1.12
N LYS A 49 -7.35 7.78 -0.23
CA LYS A 49 -6.91 6.38 -0.30
C LYS A 49 -7.52 5.70 -1.52
N LEU A 50 -6.71 4.89 -2.20
CA LEU A 50 -7.22 4.00 -3.24
C LEU A 50 -8.06 2.88 -2.60
N ASN A 51 -9.03 2.39 -3.36
CA ASN A 51 -9.83 1.25 -2.98
C ASN A 51 -9.00 -0.04 -3.00
N ASN A 52 -9.01 -0.78 -1.90
CA ASN A 52 -8.32 -2.07 -1.75
C ASN A 52 -8.79 -3.12 -2.78
N ASN A 53 -10.00 -2.98 -3.31
CA ASN A 53 -10.56 -3.89 -4.32
C ASN A 53 -9.61 -4.04 -5.53
N TYR A 54 -8.98 -2.94 -5.97
CA TYR A 54 -8.01 -2.99 -7.06
C TYR A 54 -6.86 -3.94 -6.77
N ALA A 55 -6.31 -3.92 -5.55
CA ALA A 55 -5.22 -4.81 -5.18
C ALA A 55 -5.64 -6.29 -5.14
N ILE A 56 -6.85 -6.54 -4.64
CA ILE A 56 -7.44 -7.88 -4.54
C ILE A 56 -7.66 -8.47 -5.94
N ASP A 57 -8.20 -7.67 -6.84
CA ASP A 57 -8.53 -8.08 -8.21
C ASP A 57 -7.26 -8.28 -9.05
N LEU A 58 -6.34 -7.30 -9.04
CA LEU A 58 -5.10 -7.39 -9.80
C LEU A 58 -4.23 -8.58 -9.36
N LEU A 59 -4.18 -8.88 -8.06
CA LEU A 59 -3.47 -10.07 -7.57
C LEU A 59 -4.04 -11.34 -8.20
N LYS A 60 -5.37 -11.50 -8.26
CA LYS A 60 -6.01 -12.68 -8.85
C LYS A 60 -5.73 -12.78 -10.35
N GLU A 61 -5.97 -11.71 -11.08
CA GLU A 61 -5.80 -11.66 -12.54
C GLU A 61 -4.37 -12.01 -12.96
N ARG A 62 -3.37 -11.39 -12.33
CA ARG A 62 -1.95 -11.59 -12.67
C ARG A 62 -1.38 -12.91 -12.17
N SER A 63 -2.02 -13.54 -11.19
CA SER A 63 -1.66 -14.89 -10.72
C SER A 63 -2.17 -16.00 -11.64
N ILE A 64 -3.28 -15.77 -12.35
CA ILE A 64 -3.98 -16.78 -13.15
C ILE A 64 -3.69 -16.60 -14.66
N ALA A 65 -3.12 -15.46 -15.06
CA ALA A 65 -2.76 -15.19 -16.46
C ALA A 65 -1.83 -16.28 -17.04
N VAL A 66 -2.34 -17.02 -18.02
CA VAL A 66 -1.59 -18.04 -18.78
C VAL A 66 -0.66 -17.32 -19.75
N VAL A 67 0.66 -17.50 -19.59
CA VAL A 67 1.65 -17.02 -20.56
C VAL A 67 1.52 -17.87 -21.83
N THR A 68 1.13 -17.26 -22.94
CA THR A 68 1.15 -17.92 -24.26
C THR A 68 2.23 -17.27 -25.12
N ASN A 69 2.74 -17.99 -26.14
CA ASN A 69 3.83 -17.50 -27.00
C ASN A 69 3.50 -16.20 -27.77
N ASN A 70 2.23 -15.74 -27.77
CA ASN A 70 1.78 -14.52 -28.44
C ASN A 70 1.49 -13.35 -27.47
N THR A 71 1.63 -13.54 -26.16
CA THR A 71 1.54 -12.46 -25.19
C THR A 71 2.95 -11.93 -24.93
N ASN A 72 3.24 -10.72 -25.42
CA ASN A 72 4.52 -10.04 -25.22
C ASN A 72 4.98 -10.15 -23.77
N GLU A 73 6.25 -10.55 -23.63
CA GLU A 73 7.05 -10.68 -22.41
C GLU A 73 6.74 -9.56 -21.41
N ASN A 74 6.22 -9.95 -20.24
CA ASN A 74 6.29 -9.25 -18.93
C ASN A 74 5.40 -9.93 -17.88
N SER A 75 4.61 -10.94 -18.26
CA SER A 75 4.03 -11.90 -17.33
C SER A 75 5.13 -12.84 -16.79
N VAL A 76 6.06 -12.29 -16.01
CA VAL A 76 6.74 -13.09 -15.00
C VAL A 76 5.64 -13.49 -14.02
N GLY A 77 4.96 -14.59 -14.35
CA GLY A 77 3.97 -15.21 -13.49
C GLY A 77 4.57 -15.26 -12.09
N LEU A 78 3.81 -14.77 -11.12
CA LEU A 78 4.19 -14.78 -9.72
C LEU A 78 4.81 -16.14 -9.40
N LYS A 79 6.09 -16.17 -8.99
CA LYS A 79 6.76 -17.45 -8.71
C LYS A 79 5.85 -18.27 -7.76
N PRO A 80 5.48 -19.51 -8.14
CA PRO A 80 4.47 -20.28 -7.44
C PRO A 80 4.74 -20.47 -5.92
N PRO A 81 3.74 -20.23 -5.05
CA PRO A 81 2.72 -19.24 -5.37
C PRO A 81 2.49 -18.25 -4.22
N LEU A 82 2.73 -16.98 -4.55
CA LEU A 82 2.16 -15.84 -3.85
C LEU A 82 0.61 -15.93 -3.79
N TYR A 83 -0.02 -16.69 -4.68
CA TYR A 83 -1.47 -16.85 -4.75
C TYR A 83 -1.94 -18.28 -4.46
N THR A 84 -2.84 -18.42 -3.50
CA THR A 84 -3.68 -19.61 -3.39
C THR A 84 -5.13 -19.16 -3.27
N GLU A 85 -6.07 -19.90 -3.86
CA GLU A 85 -7.50 -19.56 -3.82
C GLU A 85 -7.99 -19.38 -2.37
N GLU A 86 -7.52 -20.23 -1.43
CA GLU A 86 -7.83 -20.13 0.00
C GLU A 86 -7.40 -18.78 0.60
N ASN A 87 -6.10 -18.46 0.53
CA ASN A 87 -5.60 -17.19 1.06
C ASN A 87 -6.21 -15.96 0.35
N TRP A 88 -6.48 -16.06 -0.96
CA TRP A 88 -7.16 -14.99 -1.71
C TRP A 88 -8.59 -14.80 -1.22
N ASN A 89 -9.36 -15.87 -1.03
CA ASN A 89 -10.72 -15.79 -0.50
C ASN A 89 -10.74 -15.18 0.91
N ALA A 90 -9.81 -15.58 1.78
CA ALA A 90 -9.67 -14.99 3.13
C ALA A 90 -9.37 -13.48 3.07
N MET A 91 -8.44 -13.09 2.19
CA MET A 91 -8.13 -11.68 1.94
C MET A 91 -9.33 -10.90 1.40
N ASN A 92 -9.98 -11.44 0.37
CA ASN A 92 -11.15 -10.86 -0.28
C ASN A 92 -12.28 -10.64 0.73
N GLN A 93 -12.59 -11.64 1.56
CA GLN A 93 -13.63 -11.54 2.58
C GLN A 93 -13.33 -10.45 3.62
N LYS A 94 -12.06 -10.31 4.02
CA LYS A 94 -11.65 -9.40 5.10
C LYS A 94 -11.47 -7.95 4.63
N TYR A 95 -10.94 -7.74 3.43
CA TYR A 95 -10.46 -6.44 2.98
C TYR A 95 -11.26 -5.83 1.81
N ARG A 96 -12.13 -6.60 1.13
CA ARG A 96 -12.98 -6.05 0.07
C ARG A 96 -14.00 -5.08 0.65
N LEU A 97 -14.07 -3.91 0.03
CA LEU A 97 -15.13 -2.94 0.27
C LEU A 97 -16.34 -3.33 -0.58
N LYS A 98 -17.45 -3.70 0.07
CA LYS A 98 -18.65 -4.25 -0.61
C LYS A 98 -19.60 -3.20 -1.18
N ASN A 99 -19.50 -1.96 -0.69
CA ASN A 99 -20.50 -0.93 -0.94
C ASN A 99 -19.99 0.18 -1.88
N THR A 100 -18.88 -0.05 -2.57
CA THR A 100 -18.31 0.92 -3.50
C THR A 100 -17.40 0.25 -4.53
N ASP A 101 -17.59 0.63 -5.78
CA ASP A 101 -16.70 0.35 -6.89
C ASP A 101 -15.88 1.58 -7.28
N GLU A 102 -15.93 2.64 -6.47
CA GLU A 102 -15.12 3.84 -6.69
C GLU A 102 -13.64 3.50 -6.51
N ILE A 103 -12.81 4.01 -7.44
CA ILE A 103 -11.35 3.88 -7.38
C ILE A 103 -10.80 4.59 -6.14
N TRP A 104 -11.38 5.75 -5.82
CA TRP A 104 -10.97 6.63 -4.74
C TRP A 104 -11.99 6.63 -3.63
N LEU A 105 -11.53 6.47 -2.39
CA LEU A 105 -12.41 6.51 -1.24
C LEU A 105 -12.64 7.96 -0.80
N LYS A 106 -13.90 8.40 -0.87
CA LYS A 106 -14.28 9.82 -0.63
C LYS A 106 -14.07 10.32 0.80
N ASN A 107 -14.08 9.44 1.79
CA ASN A 107 -14.05 9.81 3.21
C ASN A 107 -12.89 9.17 3.98
N THR A 108 -11.89 8.65 3.27
CA THR A 108 -10.70 8.05 3.89
C THR A 108 -9.45 8.64 3.29
N PHE A 109 -8.69 9.30 4.14
CA PHE A 109 -7.55 10.10 3.72
C PHE A 109 -6.27 9.63 4.38
N TRP A 110 -5.19 9.77 3.65
CA TRP A 110 -3.84 9.79 4.19
C TRP A 110 -3.59 11.13 4.89
N ASN A 111 -2.80 11.10 5.96
CA ASN A 111 -2.32 12.30 6.65
C ASN A 111 -0.83 12.15 6.97
N GLN A 112 -0.17 13.23 7.40
CA GLN A 112 1.27 13.22 7.61
C GLN A 112 1.72 12.23 8.70
N ASN A 113 0.88 11.88 9.68
CA ASN A 113 1.23 10.90 10.71
C ASN A 113 1.30 9.46 10.17
N ASP A 114 0.69 9.21 9.01
CA ASP A 114 0.79 7.92 8.33
C ASP A 114 2.17 7.74 7.67
N PHE A 115 2.98 8.80 7.56
CA PHE A 115 4.30 8.80 6.93
C PHE A 115 5.41 9.20 7.92
N LYS A 116 6.39 8.33 8.08
CA LYS A 116 7.57 8.52 8.93
C LYS A 116 8.80 8.74 8.05
N ASN A 117 9.60 9.75 8.39
CA ASN A 117 10.88 10.08 7.74
C ASN A 117 10.79 10.55 6.28
N VAL A 118 9.59 10.85 5.78
CA VAL A 118 9.37 11.42 4.45
C VAL A 118 8.45 12.63 4.58
N LYS A 119 8.82 13.75 3.94
CA LYS A 119 7.98 14.94 3.85
C LYS A 119 7.00 14.76 2.71
N ILE A 120 5.71 14.66 3.04
CA ILE A 120 4.65 14.48 2.06
C ILE A 120 3.97 15.81 1.76
N LYS A 121 3.79 16.11 0.47
CA LYS A 121 2.86 17.14 0.02
C LYS A 121 1.59 16.48 -0.49
N PHE A 122 0.50 16.70 0.22
CA PHE A 122 -0.80 16.15 -0.14
C PHE A 122 -1.47 16.96 -1.26
N ILE A 123 -2.14 16.24 -2.16
CA ILE A 123 -2.96 16.81 -3.23
C ILE A 123 -4.32 16.11 -3.22
N LYS A 124 -5.38 16.87 -3.44
CA LYS A 124 -6.73 16.31 -3.64
C LYS A 124 -6.86 15.62 -4.99
N GLU A 125 -7.58 14.52 -5.05
CA GLU A 125 -7.75 13.70 -6.26
C GLU A 125 -8.30 14.51 -7.46
N ASP A 126 -9.58 14.90 -7.50
CA ASP A 126 -9.92 16.29 -7.24
C ASP A 126 -9.29 17.39 -8.12
N VAL A 127 -8.09 17.70 -7.69
CA VAL A 127 -7.29 18.85 -8.06
C VAL A 127 -6.16 18.44 -8.98
N PHE A 128 -5.69 17.20 -8.88
CA PHE A 128 -4.52 16.73 -9.61
C PHE A 128 -4.65 16.82 -11.15
N PRO A 129 -5.81 16.53 -11.77
CA PRO A 129 -6.00 16.68 -13.21
C PRO A 129 -6.02 18.12 -13.72
N LYS A 130 -5.88 19.14 -12.87
CA LYS A 130 -6.02 20.56 -13.24
C LYS A 130 -4.63 21.16 -13.53
N PRO A 131 -4.22 21.31 -14.81
CA PRO A 131 -2.83 21.63 -15.15
C PRO A 131 -2.34 22.98 -14.62
N PHE A 132 -3.25 23.95 -14.58
CA PHE A 132 -2.94 25.32 -14.18
C PHE A 132 -2.41 25.43 -12.74
N LEU A 133 -2.75 24.48 -11.87
CA LEU A 133 -2.28 24.43 -10.48
C LEU A 133 -0.86 23.87 -10.35
N PHE A 134 -0.35 23.23 -11.41
CA PHE A 134 0.99 22.66 -11.48
C PHE A 134 1.87 23.35 -12.53
N ASN A 135 1.44 24.52 -13.04
CA ASN A 135 2.15 25.30 -14.06
C ASN A 135 3.65 25.47 -13.76
N GLU A 136 4.02 25.62 -12.48
CA GLU A 136 5.42 25.75 -12.09
C GLU A 136 6.26 24.50 -12.47
N TYR A 137 5.68 23.30 -12.47
CA TYR A 137 6.33 22.02 -12.84
C TYR A 137 6.17 21.68 -14.32
N MET A 138 5.41 22.47 -15.08
CA MET A 138 5.19 22.26 -16.52
C MET A 138 6.27 22.92 -17.39
N THR A 139 7.10 23.79 -16.81
CA THR A 139 8.21 24.43 -17.53
C THR A 139 9.40 23.47 -17.68
N GLU A 140 10.13 23.55 -18.79
CA GLU A 140 11.36 22.76 -19.00
C GLU A 140 12.44 23.00 -17.93
N LYS A 141 12.36 24.14 -17.24
CA LYS A 141 13.33 24.56 -16.21
C LYS A 141 13.10 23.90 -14.85
N LYS A 142 11.94 23.31 -14.57
CA LYS A 142 11.67 22.58 -13.32
C LYS A 142 11.58 21.08 -13.59
N ASN A 143 12.19 20.32 -12.68
CA ASN A 143 12.09 18.87 -12.70
C ASN A 143 10.64 18.45 -12.45
N GLU A 144 10.21 17.45 -13.21
CA GLU A 144 8.97 16.74 -13.01
C GLU A 144 9.00 16.04 -11.64
N VAL A 145 7.89 16.13 -10.89
CA VAL A 145 7.79 15.50 -9.57
C VAL A 145 6.90 14.27 -9.67
N ILE A 146 7.36 13.18 -9.06
CA ILE A 146 6.59 11.93 -8.99
C ILE A 146 5.46 12.10 -7.99
N VAL A 147 4.27 11.67 -8.40
CA VAL A 147 3.04 11.73 -7.61
C VAL A 147 2.55 10.30 -7.41
N PHE A 148 2.31 9.93 -6.16
CA PHE A 148 1.79 8.62 -5.80
C PHE A 148 0.36 8.70 -5.30
N SER A 149 -0.33 7.56 -5.39
CA SER A 149 -1.45 7.25 -4.52
C SER A 149 -1.33 5.83 -4.03
N PHE A 150 -1.92 5.53 -2.87
CA PHE A 150 -1.83 4.23 -2.23
C PHE A 150 -3.18 3.79 -1.65
N SER A 151 -3.45 2.50 -1.69
CA SER A 151 -4.50 1.88 -0.86
C SER A 151 -3.95 1.55 0.53
N GLU A 152 -4.82 1.14 1.44
CA GLU A 152 -4.37 0.60 2.72
C GLU A 152 -3.60 -0.72 2.52
N PRO A 153 -2.61 -1.03 3.38
CA PRO A 153 -1.95 -2.32 3.38
C PRO A 153 -2.91 -3.48 3.70
N ILE A 154 -2.87 -4.50 2.86
CA ILE A 154 -3.63 -5.76 2.97
C ILE A 154 -2.67 -6.87 3.41
N PHE A 155 -2.85 -7.39 4.62
CA PHE A 155 -2.04 -8.49 5.12
C PHE A 155 -2.52 -9.82 4.54
N TYR A 156 -1.61 -10.58 3.96
CA TYR A 156 -1.87 -11.79 3.20
C TYR A 156 -1.05 -12.97 3.73
N LYS A 157 -1.59 -14.19 3.58
CA LYS A 157 -0.95 -15.45 4.00
C LYS A 157 -0.37 -15.38 5.41
N ASN A 158 -1.24 -15.32 6.40
CA ASN A 158 -0.86 -15.20 7.83
C ASN A 158 0.07 -14.02 8.14
N SER A 159 -0.06 -12.91 7.40
CA SER A 159 0.78 -11.71 7.53
C SER A 159 2.27 -11.93 7.18
N GLU A 160 2.60 -13.01 6.47
CA GLU A 160 3.91 -13.20 5.84
C GLU A 160 4.12 -12.19 4.71
N TYR A 161 3.04 -11.78 4.05
CA TYR A 161 3.04 -10.83 2.96
C TYR A 161 2.12 -9.66 3.27
N VAL A 162 2.43 -8.52 2.65
CA VAL A 162 1.53 -7.36 2.62
C VAL A 162 1.46 -6.81 1.21
N ILE A 163 0.25 -6.45 0.81
CA ILE A 163 -0.09 -6.05 -0.56
C ILE A 163 -0.83 -4.71 -0.48
N PHE A 164 -0.51 -3.78 -1.36
CA PHE A 164 -1.30 -2.56 -1.50
C PHE A 164 -1.29 -2.07 -2.95
N ALA A 165 -2.39 -1.48 -3.39
CA ALA A 165 -2.46 -0.83 -4.69
C ALA A 165 -1.68 0.47 -4.65
N LYS A 166 -1.11 0.84 -5.80
CA LYS A 166 -0.56 2.17 -6.00
C LYS A 166 -0.91 2.73 -7.37
N SER A 167 -0.89 4.04 -7.45
CA SER A 167 -0.62 4.76 -8.69
C SER A 167 0.74 5.43 -8.59
N GLU A 168 1.42 5.53 -9.72
CA GLU A 168 2.66 6.27 -9.89
C GLU A 168 2.56 7.03 -11.20
N THR A 169 2.60 8.35 -11.09
CA THR A 169 2.49 9.28 -12.21
C THR A 169 3.34 10.50 -11.89
N THR A 170 3.17 11.57 -12.65
CA THR A 170 3.97 12.76 -12.51
C THR A 170 3.15 14.04 -12.67
N THR A 171 3.68 15.14 -12.16
CA THR A 171 3.07 16.47 -12.30
C THR A 171 2.91 16.94 -13.74
N LYS A 172 3.55 16.32 -14.75
CA LYS A 172 3.32 16.62 -16.17
C LYS A 172 2.26 15.73 -16.82
N LYS A 173 2.17 14.45 -16.43
CA LYS A 173 1.14 13.54 -16.96
C LYS A 173 -0.25 13.86 -16.43
N GLN A 174 -0.36 14.19 -15.13
CA GLN A 174 -1.59 14.67 -14.48
C GLN A 174 -2.81 13.73 -14.57
N PHE A 175 -2.58 12.49 -14.98
CA PHE A 175 -3.54 11.41 -14.91
C PHE A 175 -3.11 10.46 -13.80
N ILE A 176 -4.05 10.14 -12.90
CA ILE A 176 -3.76 9.25 -11.78
C ILE A 176 -4.88 8.22 -11.65
N GLN A 177 -4.56 6.98 -12.02
CA GLN A 177 -5.35 5.78 -11.75
C GLN A 177 -4.41 4.71 -11.21
N PRO A 178 -4.89 3.82 -10.32
CA PRO A 178 -4.06 2.71 -9.86
C PRO A 178 -3.58 1.91 -11.06
N ASN A 179 -2.28 1.61 -11.11
CA ASN A 179 -1.62 0.97 -12.25
C ASN A 179 -0.76 -0.23 -11.84
N SER A 180 -0.66 -0.48 -10.53
CA SER A 180 0.16 -1.55 -10.00
C SER A 180 -0.20 -1.88 -8.56
N ILE A 181 0.25 -3.05 -8.11
CA ILE A 181 0.31 -3.42 -6.70
C ILE A 181 1.74 -3.62 -6.26
N VAL A 182 2.00 -3.26 -5.00
CA VAL A 182 3.26 -3.56 -4.33
C VAL A 182 3.03 -4.76 -3.43
N VAL A 183 3.92 -5.74 -3.55
CA VAL A 183 3.97 -6.92 -2.69
C VAL A 183 5.25 -6.85 -1.89
N MET A 184 5.10 -6.93 -0.57
CA MET A 184 6.23 -6.99 0.35
C MET A 184 6.16 -8.26 1.18
N LYS A 185 7.33 -8.78 1.54
CA LYS A 185 7.48 -9.97 2.38
C LYS A 185 8.06 -9.57 3.73
N LYS A 186 7.63 -10.24 4.80
CA LYS A 186 8.21 -10.07 6.12
C LYS A 186 9.41 -10.98 6.29
N GLU A 187 10.59 -10.42 6.49
CA GLU A 187 11.81 -11.16 6.78
C GLU A 187 12.47 -10.59 8.05
N ASN A 188 12.78 -11.47 9.01
CA ASN A 188 13.36 -11.08 10.31
C ASN A 188 12.61 -9.94 11.00
N GLY A 189 11.28 -9.93 10.88
CA GLY A 189 10.40 -8.92 11.47
C GLY A 189 10.33 -7.59 10.72
N LYS A 190 11.04 -7.44 9.59
CA LYS A 190 11.04 -6.24 8.75
C LYS A 190 10.34 -6.51 7.42
N TRP A 191 9.70 -5.49 6.88
CA TRP A 191 9.17 -5.56 5.51
C TRP A 191 10.30 -5.35 4.51
N ILE A 192 10.32 -6.19 3.47
CA ILE A 192 11.20 -6.04 2.32
C ILE A 192 10.36 -6.01 1.05
N LEU A 193 10.74 -5.19 0.08
CA LEU A 193 10.09 -5.19 -1.23
C LEU A 193 10.32 -6.56 -1.88
N PHE A 194 9.23 -7.26 -2.18
CA PHE A 194 9.28 -8.57 -2.82
C PHE A 194 9.07 -8.43 -4.33
N GLN A 195 8.00 -7.73 -4.73
CA GLN A 195 7.66 -7.54 -6.14
C GLN A 195 6.74 -6.33 -6.34
N GLU A 196 6.84 -5.68 -7.50
CA GLU A 196 5.81 -4.79 -8.03
C GLU A 196 5.12 -5.49 -9.21
N ILE A 197 3.79 -5.48 -9.24
CA ILE A 197 3.00 -6.10 -10.31
C ILE A 197 2.18 -5.02 -10.98
N TYR A 198 2.41 -4.82 -12.28
CA TYR A 198 1.72 -3.82 -13.07
C TYR A 198 0.47 -4.41 -13.72
N ASP A 199 -0.54 -3.56 -13.91
CA ASP A 199 -1.78 -3.95 -14.58
C ASP A 199 -1.68 -3.96 -16.11
N GLY A 200 -0.53 -3.59 -16.67
CA GLY A 200 -0.28 -3.60 -18.11
C GLY A 200 -1.02 -2.51 -18.90
N ASN A 201 -1.77 -1.62 -18.23
CA ASN A 201 -2.42 -0.49 -18.87
C ASN A 201 -1.44 0.68 -18.88
N TYR A 202 -0.79 0.91 -20.02
CA TYR A 202 0.07 2.07 -20.22
C TYR A 202 -0.79 3.26 -20.70
N TYR A 203 -0.95 4.26 -19.83
CA TYR A 203 -1.58 5.55 -20.13
C TYR A 203 -0.53 6.65 -20.36
#